data_AF-F3KCA5-F1
#
_entry.id   AF-F3KCA5-F1
#
_cell.length_a   1.000
_cell.length_b   1.000
_cell.length_c   1.000
_cell.angle_alpha   90.00
_cell.angle_beta   90.00
_cell.angle_gamma   90.00
#
_symmetry.space_group_name_H-M   'P 1'
#
loop_
_entity.id
_entity.type
_entity.pdbx_description
1 polymer ?
#
loop_
_entity_poly.entity_id
_entity_poly.type
_entity_poly.pdbx_seq_one_letter_code
_entity_poly.pdbx_strand_id
1 'polypeptide(L)'
;MLFKVALQSLLNRRMTVLLTVLSIAISIFVLLGVEHVRKEARESFGRTVSGVDLIVGARTSQLNLLLYSVFRIGNATNNITWQSYQTLAANKAVAWAIPISLGDSHRGYRVMGTSKDYFRHFRYGSQSPLVFDSGQAFDGVFDVVLGAEVAKKLNYKIGQQLVLSHGLGKTSFTKHDDKPFHVVGILEATGTPVDQTLHVSLAGIEAIHIDWQKVCSAQV
;
A
#
# COMPACT_ATOMS: atom_id res chain seq x y z
N MET A 1 -8.58 59.43 -14.65
CA MET A 1 -7.32 60.09 -14.26
C MET A 1 -6.44 59.23 -13.35
N LEU A 2 -6.94 58.70 -12.22
CA LEU A 2 -6.13 57.96 -11.23
C LEU A 2 -5.37 56.75 -11.81
N PHE A 3 -6.01 55.93 -12.66
CA PHE A 3 -5.37 54.77 -13.30
C PHE A 3 -4.17 55.14 -14.18
N LYS A 4 -4.25 56.30 -14.86
CA LYS A 4 -3.21 56.81 -15.76
C LYS A 4 -1.99 57.27 -14.97
N VAL A 5 -2.22 57.91 -13.82
CA VAL A 5 -1.16 58.33 -12.88
C VAL A 5 -0.53 57.11 -12.20
N ALA A 6 -1.32 56.11 -11.80
CA ALA A 6 -0.81 54.86 -11.22
C ALA A 6 0.11 54.10 -12.19
N LEU A 7 -0.27 54.01 -13.47
CA LEU A 7 0.54 53.33 -14.49
C LEU A 7 1.85 54.07 -14.77
N GLN A 8 1.83 55.41 -14.86
CA GLN A 8 3.04 56.22 -15.00
C GLN A 8 3.96 56.10 -13.76
N SER A 9 3.39 55.99 -12.56
CA SER A 9 4.15 55.76 -11.32
C SER A 9 4.86 54.40 -11.33
N LEU A 10 4.17 53.32 -11.73
CA LEU A 10 4.77 52.00 -11.88
C LEU A 10 5.91 52.00 -12.93
N LEU A 11 5.70 52.69 -14.06
CA LEU A 11 6.71 52.86 -15.12
C LEU A 11 7.89 53.75 -14.73
N ASN A 12 7.78 54.59 -13.71
CA ASN A 12 8.92 55.35 -13.18
C ASN A 12 9.74 54.53 -12.17
N ARG A 13 9.12 53.53 -11.53
CA ARG A 13 9.73 52.63 -10.53
C ARG A 13 9.91 51.20 -11.05
N ARG A 14 10.27 51.03 -12.32
CA ARG A 14 10.29 49.74 -13.03
C ARG A 14 11.05 48.64 -12.30
N MET A 15 12.21 48.96 -11.72
CA MET A 15 13.06 47.97 -11.05
C MET A 15 12.41 47.44 -9.77
N THR A 16 11.88 48.32 -8.92
CA THR A 16 11.16 47.92 -7.71
C THR A 16 9.90 47.13 -8.04
N VAL A 17 9.12 47.58 -9.04
CA VAL A 17 7.92 46.87 -9.49
C VAL A 17 8.27 45.47 -10.01
N LEU A 18 9.34 45.34 -10.80
CA LEU A 18 9.82 44.05 -11.30
C LEU A 18 10.17 43.11 -10.15
N LEU A 19 10.94 43.57 -9.16
CA LEU A 19 11.30 42.76 -7.98
C LEU A 19 10.07 42.34 -7.19
N THR A 20 9.09 43.23 -6.98
CA THR A 20 7.84 42.88 -6.29
C THR A 20 7.03 41.85 -7.06
N VAL A 21 6.89 42.02 -8.38
CA VAL A 21 6.19 41.05 -9.25
C VAL A 21 6.89 39.70 -9.23
N LEU A 22 8.23 39.68 -9.31
CA LEU A 22 9.01 38.44 -9.27
C LEU A 22 8.83 37.72 -7.92
N SER A 23 8.89 38.43 -6.80
CA SER A 23 8.68 37.86 -5.47
C SER A 23 7.29 37.28 -5.29
N ILE A 24 6.25 37.96 -5.80
CA ILE A 24 4.88 37.46 -5.79
C ILE A 24 4.77 36.23 -6.70
N ALA A 25 5.35 36.28 -7.91
CA ALA A 25 5.33 35.18 -8.86
C ALA A 25 6.02 33.93 -8.30
N ILE A 26 7.18 34.06 -7.66
CA ILE A 26 7.89 32.95 -7.01
C ILE A 26 7.04 32.37 -5.88
N SER A 27 6.47 33.22 -5.02
CA SER A 27 5.61 32.75 -3.92
C SER A 27 4.40 31.94 -4.42
N ILE A 28 3.71 32.44 -5.45
CA ILE A 28 2.56 31.75 -6.07
C ILE A 28 3.02 30.47 -6.78
N PHE A 29 4.13 30.53 -7.51
CA PHE A 29 4.68 29.37 -8.22
C PHE A 29 5.03 28.23 -7.27
N VAL A 30 5.68 28.53 -6.14
CA VAL A 30 6.01 27.51 -5.13
C VAL A 30 4.74 26.90 -4.55
N LEU A 31 3.76 27.74 -4.18
CA LEU A 31 2.49 27.27 -3.62
C LEU A 31 1.75 26.33 -4.59
N LEU A 32 1.56 26.78 -5.84
CA LEU A 32 0.87 26.00 -6.87
C LEU A 32 1.69 24.79 -7.33
N GLY A 33 3.01 24.91 -7.41
CA GLY A 33 3.91 23.83 -7.80
C GLY A 33 3.87 22.68 -6.80
N VAL A 34 3.93 22.97 -5.50
CA VAL A 34 3.78 21.95 -4.45
C VAL A 34 2.42 21.29 -4.53
N GLU A 35 1.35 22.07 -4.73
CA GLU A 35 -0.01 21.53 -4.85
C GLU A 35 -0.16 20.62 -6.08
N HIS A 36 0.39 21.04 -7.22
CA HIS A 36 0.34 20.29 -8.46
C HIS A 36 1.14 18.99 -8.38
N VAL A 37 2.38 19.04 -7.88
CA VAL A 37 3.20 17.83 -7.64
C VAL A 37 2.50 16.88 -6.68
N ARG A 38 1.88 17.40 -5.61
CA ARG A 38 1.11 16.58 -4.67
C ARG A 38 -0.08 15.90 -5.36
N LYS A 39 -0.81 16.61 -6.20
CA LYS A 39 -1.97 16.07 -6.93
C LYS A 39 -1.54 15.02 -7.96
N GLU A 40 -0.54 15.30 -8.77
CA GLU A 40 -0.01 14.35 -9.76
C GLU A 40 0.57 13.10 -9.10
N ALA A 41 1.30 13.25 -7.99
CA ALA A 41 1.75 12.11 -7.21
C ALA A 41 0.55 11.25 -6.74
N ARG A 42 -0.53 11.89 -6.27
CA ARG A 42 -1.77 11.20 -5.89
C ARG A 42 -2.47 10.52 -7.06
N GLU A 43 -2.55 11.15 -8.22
CA GLU A 43 -3.18 10.55 -9.41
C GLU A 43 -2.32 9.41 -9.99
N SER A 44 -0.99 9.53 -9.92
CA SER A 44 -0.06 8.48 -10.31
C SER A 44 -0.28 7.18 -9.54
N PHE A 45 -0.75 7.30 -8.28
CA PHE A 45 -1.12 6.17 -7.44
C PHE A 45 -2.38 5.43 -7.95
N GLY A 46 -3.31 6.13 -8.61
CA GLY A 46 -4.51 5.52 -9.19
C GLY A 46 -4.22 4.46 -10.28
N ARG A 47 -3.00 4.44 -10.84
CA ARG A 47 -2.60 3.42 -11.85
C ARG A 47 -2.18 2.07 -11.24
N THR A 48 -2.03 2.01 -9.92
CA THR A 48 -1.50 0.83 -9.21
C THR A 48 -2.59 -0.20 -8.92
N VAL A 49 -3.82 0.28 -8.75
CA VAL A 49 -5.01 -0.53 -8.49
C VAL A 49 -6.12 -0.04 -9.38
N SER A 50 -6.71 -0.98 -10.13
CA SER A 50 -7.75 -0.70 -11.10
C SER A 50 -8.99 -1.53 -10.76
N GLY A 51 -10.18 -0.97 -11.01
CA GLY A 51 -11.43 -1.69 -10.79
C GLY A 51 -11.83 -1.84 -9.32
N VAL A 52 -11.27 -1.02 -8.42
CA VAL A 52 -11.71 -0.92 -7.03
C VAL A 52 -12.53 0.36 -6.86
N ASP A 53 -13.79 0.22 -6.46
CA ASP A 53 -14.70 1.35 -6.24
C ASP A 53 -14.52 1.99 -4.86
N LEU A 54 -14.19 1.17 -3.84
CA LEU A 54 -14.12 1.62 -2.45
C LEU A 54 -13.05 0.87 -1.66
N ILE A 55 -12.26 1.62 -0.89
CA ILE A 55 -11.35 1.10 0.12
C ILE A 55 -11.96 1.40 1.49
N VAL A 56 -12.15 0.36 2.29
CA VAL A 56 -12.72 0.45 3.65
C VAL A 56 -11.66 0.07 4.67
N GLY A 57 -11.53 0.87 5.73
CA GLY A 57 -10.63 0.60 6.84
C GLY A 57 -11.10 1.28 8.12
N ALA A 58 -10.39 1.04 9.22
CA ALA A 58 -10.66 1.74 10.47
C ALA A 58 -10.39 3.25 10.35
N ARG A 59 -10.81 4.02 11.36
CA ARG A 59 -10.68 5.49 11.38
C ARG A 59 -9.23 5.93 11.17
N THR A 60 -8.94 6.51 10.00
CA THR A 60 -7.64 7.10 9.62
C THR A 60 -7.85 8.16 8.53
N SER A 61 -6.78 8.83 8.10
CA SER A 61 -6.86 9.73 6.94
C SER A 61 -7.02 8.94 5.65
N GLN A 62 -7.83 9.45 4.70
CA GLN A 62 -8.05 8.79 3.40
C GLN A 62 -6.72 8.50 2.67
N LEU A 63 -5.76 9.44 2.77
CA LEU A 63 -4.45 9.28 2.18
C LEU A 63 -3.65 8.15 2.85
N ASN A 64 -3.66 8.07 4.18
CA ASN A 64 -2.97 6.98 4.88
C ASN A 64 -3.62 5.63 4.56
N LEU A 65 -4.95 5.56 4.50
CA LEU A 65 -5.66 4.33 4.11
C LEU A 65 -5.25 3.86 2.71
N LEU A 66 -5.22 4.75 1.73
CA LEU A 66 -4.81 4.44 0.36
C LEU A 66 -3.34 4.00 0.30
N LEU A 67 -2.44 4.79 0.87
CA LEU A 67 -1.00 4.51 0.84
C LEU A 67 -0.68 3.20 1.55
N TYR A 68 -1.32 2.93 2.69
CA TYR A 68 -1.07 1.72 3.46
C TYR A 68 -1.64 0.48 2.75
N SER A 69 -2.90 0.53 2.30
CA SER A 69 -3.58 -0.62 1.69
C SER A 69 -3.11 -0.97 0.28
N VAL A 70 -2.73 0.02 -0.52
CA VAL A 70 -2.31 -0.19 -1.92
C VAL A 70 -0.81 -0.18 -2.07
N PHE A 71 -0.14 0.83 -1.51
CA PHE A 71 1.30 1.04 -1.67
C PHE A 71 2.14 0.37 -0.60
N ARG A 72 1.52 -0.14 0.46
CA ARG A 72 2.22 -0.65 1.63
C ARG A 72 3.12 0.41 2.27
N ILE A 73 2.78 1.70 2.12
CA ILE A 73 3.53 2.84 2.67
C ILE A 73 2.73 3.43 3.84
N GLY A 74 3.43 3.75 4.93
CA GLY A 74 2.83 4.35 6.12
C GLY A 74 2.72 3.38 7.29
N ASN A 75 1.95 3.81 8.28
CA ASN A 75 1.83 3.15 9.58
C ASN A 75 0.56 2.32 9.67
N ALA A 76 0.66 1.23 10.44
CA ALA A 76 -0.50 0.41 10.76
C ALA A 76 -1.59 1.26 11.42
N THR A 77 -2.82 1.11 10.92
CA THR A 77 -4.01 1.62 11.58
C THR A 77 -4.65 0.51 12.39
N ASN A 78 -5.66 0.84 13.19
CA ASN A 78 -6.50 -0.19 13.77
C ASN A 78 -7.09 -1.08 12.65
N ASN A 79 -7.30 -2.35 12.96
CA ASN A 79 -7.96 -3.28 12.05
C ASN A 79 -9.48 -3.13 12.12
N ILE A 80 -10.17 -3.46 11.03
CA ILE A 80 -11.60 -3.72 11.07
C ILE A 80 -11.84 -5.11 11.64
N THR A 81 -12.96 -5.31 12.34
CA THR A 81 -13.31 -6.65 12.84
C THR A 81 -13.71 -7.57 11.71
N TRP A 82 -13.49 -8.88 11.88
CA TRP A 82 -13.89 -9.89 10.91
C TRP A 82 -15.40 -9.86 10.63
N GLN A 83 -16.20 -9.63 11.67
CA GLN A 83 -17.65 -9.49 11.57
C GLN A 83 -18.06 -8.29 10.70
N SER A 84 -17.35 -7.16 10.81
CA SER A 84 -17.58 -5.99 9.96
C SER A 84 -17.28 -6.32 8.49
N TYR A 85 -16.17 -7.00 8.23
CA TYR A 85 -15.83 -7.47 6.89
C TYR A 85 -16.93 -8.40 6.32
N GLN A 86 -17.37 -9.40 7.09
CA GLN A 86 -18.42 -10.32 6.66
C GLN A 86 -19.75 -9.60 6.38
N THR A 87 -20.10 -8.60 7.19
CA THR A 87 -21.32 -7.80 7.00
C THR A 87 -21.26 -7.00 5.70
N LEU A 88 -20.12 -6.39 5.40
CA LEU A 88 -19.90 -5.65 4.15
C LEU A 88 -19.89 -6.59 2.94
N ALA A 89 -19.17 -7.70 3.02
CA ALA A 89 -19.05 -8.68 1.94
C ALA A 89 -20.39 -9.38 1.63
N ALA A 90 -21.28 -9.54 2.62
CA ALA A 90 -22.61 -10.11 2.43
C ALA A 90 -23.64 -9.12 1.84
N ASN A 91 -23.29 -7.84 1.70
CA ASN A 91 -24.19 -6.85 1.14
C ASN A 91 -24.40 -7.09 -0.36
N LYS A 92 -25.65 -7.12 -0.82
CA LYS A 92 -26.01 -7.34 -2.25
C LYS A 92 -25.39 -6.33 -3.21
N ALA A 93 -25.02 -5.14 -2.74
CA ALA A 93 -24.35 -4.12 -3.54
C ALA A 93 -22.85 -4.41 -3.76
N VAL A 94 -22.27 -5.38 -3.05
CA VAL A 94 -20.85 -5.73 -3.14
C VAL A 94 -20.70 -6.95 -4.04
N ALA A 95 -20.12 -6.75 -5.23
CA ALA A 95 -19.89 -7.85 -6.17
C ALA A 95 -18.78 -8.81 -5.69
N TRP A 96 -17.75 -8.28 -5.05
CA TRP A 96 -16.65 -9.01 -4.43
C TRP A 96 -15.95 -8.14 -3.40
N ALA A 97 -15.27 -8.76 -2.44
CA ALA A 97 -14.49 -8.08 -1.43
C ALA A 97 -13.16 -8.82 -1.21
N ILE A 98 -12.08 -8.07 -1.02
CA ILE A 98 -10.75 -8.61 -0.75
C ILE A 98 -10.34 -8.09 0.64
N PRO A 99 -10.20 -8.96 1.64
CA PRO A 99 -9.66 -8.56 2.92
C PRO A 99 -8.14 -8.41 2.81
N ILE A 100 -7.59 -7.38 3.46
CA ILE A 100 -6.15 -7.11 3.49
C ILE A 100 -5.74 -6.89 4.94
N SER A 101 -4.73 -7.65 5.39
CA SER A 101 -4.04 -7.47 6.65
C SER A 101 -2.57 -7.18 6.40
N LEU A 102 -2.00 -6.23 7.13
CA LEU A 102 -0.61 -5.78 7.00
C LEU A 102 -0.02 -5.56 8.39
N GLY A 103 1.30 -5.66 8.50
CA GLY A 103 2.02 -5.45 9.76
C GLY A 103 3.33 -6.21 9.82
N ASP A 104 3.38 -7.34 9.12
CA ASP A 104 4.54 -8.22 9.04
C ASP A 104 5.47 -7.86 7.90
N SER A 105 6.72 -8.31 8.03
CA SER A 105 7.73 -8.16 7.01
C SER A 105 8.61 -9.40 6.87
N HIS A 106 9.30 -9.50 5.74
CA HIS A 106 10.33 -10.48 5.50
C HIS A 106 11.50 -9.84 4.78
N ARG A 107 12.66 -9.77 5.43
CA ARG A 107 13.89 -9.18 4.86
C ARG A 107 13.67 -7.78 4.26
N GLY A 108 12.80 -6.98 4.87
CA GLY A 108 12.46 -5.62 4.44
C GLY A 108 11.30 -5.53 3.43
N TYR A 109 10.79 -6.64 2.92
CA TYR A 109 9.57 -6.67 2.10
C TYR A 109 8.33 -6.83 2.97
N ARG A 110 7.21 -6.30 2.49
CA ARG A 110 5.94 -6.32 3.23
C ARG A 110 5.28 -7.68 3.07
N VAL A 111 4.70 -8.17 4.15
CA VAL A 111 3.83 -9.35 4.13
C VAL A 111 2.39 -8.87 4.23
N MET A 112 1.56 -9.40 3.34
CA MET A 112 0.14 -9.09 3.26
C MET A 112 -0.68 -10.37 3.41
N GLY A 113 -1.52 -10.41 4.44
CA GLY A 113 -2.54 -11.42 4.62
C GLY A 113 -3.77 -11.09 3.79
N THR A 114 -4.28 -12.04 3.01
CA THR A 114 -5.47 -11.86 2.18
C THR A 114 -6.20 -13.17 1.91
N SER A 115 -7.21 -13.15 1.03
CA SER A 115 -7.93 -14.32 0.54
C SER A 115 -7.52 -14.66 -0.90
N LYS A 116 -7.91 -15.84 -1.38
CA LYS A 116 -7.70 -16.26 -2.78
C LYS A 116 -8.36 -15.33 -3.79
N ASP A 117 -9.40 -14.61 -3.37
CA ASP A 117 -10.11 -13.65 -4.21
C ASP A 117 -9.21 -12.48 -4.64
N TYR A 118 -8.12 -12.23 -3.91
CA TYR A 118 -7.08 -11.29 -4.34
C TYR A 118 -6.56 -11.63 -5.73
N PHE A 119 -6.14 -12.86 -5.96
CA PHE A 119 -5.59 -13.28 -7.26
C PHE A 119 -6.65 -13.34 -8.37
N ARG A 120 -7.93 -13.47 -8.00
CA ARG A 120 -9.04 -13.54 -8.95
C ARG A 120 -9.52 -12.16 -9.40
N HIS A 121 -9.69 -11.23 -8.46
CA HIS A 121 -10.38 -9.96 -8.68
C HIS A 121 -9.46 -8.76 -8.74
N PHE A 122 -8.27 -8.81 -8.13
CA PHE A 122 -7.36 -7.68 -8.16
C PHE A 122 -6.90 -7.40 -9.60
N ARG A 123 -6.96 -6.13 -9.99
CA ARG A 123 -6.48 -5.63 -11.27
C ARG A 123 -5.55 -4.45 -11.07
N TYR A 124 -4.60 -4.29 -11.99
CA TYR A 124 -3.65 -3.18 -11.99
C TYR A 124 -3.54 -2.55 -13.38
N GLY A 125 -3.00 -1.33 -13.46
CA GLY A 125 -2.79 -0.62 -14.73
C GLY A 125 -4.08 -0.50 -15.55
N SER A 126 -4.07 -1.01 -16.77
CA SER A 126 -5.23 -0.99 -17.67
C SER A 126 -6.15 -2.21 -17.46
N GLN A 127 -6.53 -2.48 -16.21
CA GLN A 127 -7.37 -3.62 -15.81
C GLN A 127 -6.73 -5.01 -16.05
N SER A 128 -5.41 -5.11 -15.96
CA SER A 128 -4.69 -6.38 -16.11
C SER A 128 -4.87 -7.28 -14.88
N PRO A 129 -5.16 -8.58 -15.04
CA PRO A 129 -5.20 -9.55 -13.94
C PRO A 129 -3.80 -9.87 -13.42
N LEU A 130 -3.73 -10.36 -12.18
CA LEU A 130 -2.51 -10.99 -11.67
C LEU A 130 -2.30 -12.33 -12.38
N VAL A 131 -1.11 -12.53 -12.92
CA VAL A 131 -0.71 -13.77 -13.60
C VAL A 131 0.43 -14.42 -12.81
N PHE A 132 0.41 -15.75 -12.74
CA PHE A 132 1.47 -16.52 -12.12
C PHE A 132 2.54 -16.85 -13.15
N ASP A 133 3.77 -16.46 -12.88
CA ASP A 133 4.95 -16.91 -13.61
C ASP A 133 5.22 -18.39 -13.31
N SER A 134 5.03 -18.79 -12.06
CA SER A 134 5.11 -20.19 -11.64
C SER A 134 4.22 -20.49 -10.42
N GLY A 135 3.80 -21.75 -10.31
CA GLY A 135 2.99 -22.23 -9.20
C GLY A 135 1.55 -21.71 -9.24
N GLN A 136 0.97 -21.48 -8.06
CA GLN A 136 -0.45 -21.16 -7.92
C GLN A 136 -0.74 -20.30 -6.68
N ALA A 137 -2.00 -19.87 -6.55
CA ALA A 137 -2.48 -19.21 -5.34
C ALA A 137 -2.36 -20.15 -4.12
N PHE A 138 -2.12 -19.56 -2.94
CA PHE A 138 -2.07 -20.30 -1.69
C PHE A 138 -3.38 -21.04 -1.40
N ASP A 139 -3.28 -22.25 -0.83
CA ASP A 139 -4.41 -23.03 -0.31
C ASP A 139 -4.21 -23.37 1.18
N GLY A 140 -2.97 -23.67 1.56
CA GLY A 140 -2.57 -23.93 2.92
C GLY A 140 -2.42 -22.67 3.79
N VAL A 141 -2.41 -22.90 5.10
CA VAL A 141 -2.19 -21.84 6.11
C VAL A 141 -0.77 -21.27 6.01
N PHE A 142 0.22 -22.14 5.79
CA PHE A 142 1.64 -21.77 5.68
C PHE A 142 2.13 -21.70 4.23
N ASP A 143 1.24 -21.38 3.31
CA ASP A 143 1.59 -21.12 1.91
C ASP A 143 1.89 -19.63 1.72
N VAL A 144 2.88 -19.33 0.88
CA VAL A 144 3.20 -17.96 0.47
C VAL A 144 3.33 -17.85 -1.04
N VAL A 145 2.74 -16.79 -1.58
CA VAL A 145 2.92 -16.36 -2.96
C VAL A 145 3.80 -15.12 -2.98
N LEU A 146 4.82 -15.11 -3.82
CA LEU A 146 5.79 -14.01 -3.90
C LEU A 146 5.51 -13.10 -5.08
N GLY A 147 5.66 -11.79 -4.88
CA GLY A 147 5.84 -10.84 -5.97
C GLY A 147 7.16 -11.09 -6.73
N ALA A 148 7.19 -10.68 -8.00
CA ALA A 148 8.32 -10.94 -8.90
C ALA A 148 9.66 -10.39 -8.38
N GLU A 149 9.65 -9.19 -7.80
CA GLU A 149 10.86 -8.56 -7.28
C GLU A 149 11.38 -9.28 -6.03
N VAL A 150 10.49 -9.68 -5.12
CA VAL A 150 10.86 -10.47 -3.92
C VAL A 150 11.54 -11.76 -4.34
N ALA A 151 10.92 -12.52 -5.26
CA ALA A 151 11.45 -13.79 -5.74
C ALA A 151 12.83 -13.62 -6.39
N LYS A 152 12.97 -12.62 -7.28
CA LYS A 152 14.23 -12.35 -7.99
C LYS A 152 15.35 -11.85 -7.07
N LYS A 153 15.08 -10.86 -6.21
CA LYS A 153 16.12 -10.25 -5.36
C LYS A 153 16.56 -11.14 -4.22
N LEU A 154 15.66 -11.94 -3.66
CA LEU A 154 15.98 -12.89 -2.60
C LEU A 154 16.34 -14.29 -3.12
N ASN A 155 16.29 -14.49 -4.45
CA ASN A 155 16.56 -15.74 -5.14
C ASN A 155 15.67 -16.90 -4.62
N TYR A 156 14.40 -16.60 -4.35
CA TYR A 156 13.42 -17.60 -3.92
C TYR A 156 12.88 -18.39 -5.10
N LYS A 157 12.63 -19.68 -4.87
CA LYS A 157 12.01 -20.61 -5.83
C LYS A 157 10.83 -21.33 -5.20
N ILE A 158 9.93 -21.85 -6.03
CA ILE A 158 8.84 -22.73 -5.60
C ILE A 158 9.40 -23.88 -4.75
N GLY A 159 8.71 -24.19 -3.65
CA GLY A 159 9.05 -25.25 -2.69
C GLY A 159 10.02 -24.83 -1.59
N GLN A 160 10.63 -23.64 -1.68
CA GLN A 160 11.51 -23.15 -0.62
C GLN A 160 10.72 -22.67 0.60
N GLN A 161 11.36 -22.75 1.76
CA GLN A 161 10.80 -22.27 3.03
C GLN A 161 11.35 -20.89 3.40
N LEU A 162 10.51 -20.07 4.04
CA LEU A 162 10.90 -18.79 4.61
C LEU A 162 10.15 -18.52 5.92
N VAL A 163 10.74 -17.67 6.76
CA VAL A 163 10.18 -17.29 8.06
C VAL A 163 9.84 -15.81 8.05
N LEU A 164 8.63 -15.48 8.49
CA LEU A 164 8.14 -14.10 8.58
C LEU A 164 8.59 -13.45 9.90
N SER A 165 8.62 -12.12 9.95
CA SER A 165 9.01 -11.32 11.11
C SER A 165 8.04 -10.17 11.37
N HIS A 166 7.88 -9.77 12.62
CA HIS A 166 7.12 -8.57 12.97
C HIS A 166 7.91 -7.28 12.72
N GLY A 167 7.23 -6.27 12.18
CA GLY A 167 7.74 -4.90 12.07
C GLY A 167 8.64 -4.67 10.85
N LEU A 168 8.90 -3.39 10.56
CA LEU A 168 9.58 -2.92 9.34
C LEU A 168 11.10 -2.77 9.47
N GLY A 169 11.65 -3.07 10.65
CA GLY A 169 13.08 -2.90 10.95
C GLY A 169 13.92 -4.12 10.59
N LYS A 170 15.17 -3.89 10.17
CA LYS A 170 16.21 -4.94 10.07
C LYS A 170 16.45 -5.67 11.39
N THR A 171 16.01 -5.08 12.49
CA THR A 171 15.94 -5.68 13.83
C THR A 171 14.56 -6.31 14.02
N SER A 172 14.42 -7.58 13.63
CA SER A 172 13.24 -8.39 13.95
C SER A 172 13.15 -8.54 15.47
N PHE A 173 12.08 -8.05 16.08
CA PHE A 173 11.90 -8.13 17.54
C PHE A 173 11.46 -9.54 17.99
N THR A 174 10.94 -10.37 17.08
CA THR A 174 10.63 -11.78 17.29
C THR A 174 10.52 -12.46 15.92
N LYS A 175 11.28 -13.55 15.68
CA LYS A 175 11.15 -14.36 14.47
C LYS A 175 10.19 -15.51 14.74
N HIS A 176 9.30 -15.82 13.80
CA HIS A 176 8.44 -17.00 13.86
C HIS A 176 9.18 -18.24 13.32
N ASP A 177 10.36 -18.53 13.88
CA ASP A 177 11.25 -19.61 13.38
C ASP A 177 10.60 -21.00 13.45
N ASP A 178 9.52 -21.14 14.21
CA ASP A 178 8.81 -22.39 14.48
C ASP A 178 7.77 -22.76 13.40
N LYS A 179 7.47 -21.85 12.45
CA LYS A 179 6.39 -22.01 11.45
C LYS A 179 6.82 -21.50 10.07
N PRO A 180 7.65 -22.26 9.32
CA PRO A 180 8.09 -21.84 7.99
C PRO A 180 6.96 -21.83 6.97
N PHE A 181 6.85 -20.75 6.21
CA PHE A 181 5.99 -20.65 5.05
C PHE A 181 6.67 -21.26 3.82
N HIS A 182 5.89 -21.93 2.98
CA HIS A 182 6.33 -22.60 1.77
C HIS A 182 5.95 -21.76 0.55
N VAL A 183 6.93 -21.49 -0.32
CA VAL A 183 6.69 -20.74 -1.55
C VAL A 183 5.92 -21.64 -2.52
N VAL A 184 4.64 -21.31 -2.78
CA VAL A 184 3.76 -22.10 -3.66
C VAL A 184 3.42 -21.39 -4.98
N GLY A 185 3.73 -20.10 -5.08
CA GLY A 185 3.51 -19.32 -6.29
C GLY A 185 4.43 -18.12 -6.39
N ILE A 186 4.74 -17.72 -7.62
CA ILE A 186 5.46 -16.49 -7.96
C ILE A 186 4.65 -15.78 -9.04
N LEU A 187 4.35 -14.50 -8.81
CA LEU A 187 3.63 -13.65 -9.75
C LEU A 187 4.57 -13.13 -10.84
N GLU A 188 4.03 -12.94 -12.04
CA GLU A 188 4.70 -12.14 -13.09
C GLU A 188 4.89 -10.69 -12.62
N ALA A 189 5.91 -10.02 -13.18
CA ALA A 189 6.21 -8.64 -12.81
C ALA A 189 5.08 -7.69 -13.23
N THR A 190 4.49 -7.01 -12.26
CA THR A 190 3.40 -6.05 -12.48
C THR A 190 3.89 -4.62 -12.64
N GLY A 191 5.11 -4.31 -12.18
CA GLY A 191 5.62 -2.94 -12.04
C GLY A 191 4.93 -2.16 -10.91
N THR A 192 4.25 -2.85 -10.00
CA THR A 192 3.49 -2.27 -8.89
C THR A 192 4.04 -2.75 -7.54
N PRO A 193 3.59 -2.19 -6.39
CA PRO A 193 3.97 -2.67 -5.06
C PRO A 193 3.66 -4.15 -4.80
N VAL A 194 2.84 -4.79 -5.63
CA VAL A 194 2.63 -6.25 -5.63
C VAL A 194 3.95 -6.99 -5.81
N ASP A 195 4.84 -6.53 -6.68
CA ASP A 195 6.15 -7.15 -6.93
C ASP A 195 7.03 -7.21 -5.68
N GLN A 196 6.82 -6.30 -4.73
CA GLN A 196 7.57 -6.15 -3.48
C GLN A 196 6.81 -6.69 -2.26
N THR A 197 5.79 -7.54 -2.47
CA THR A 197 4.92 -8.07 -1.42
C THR A 197 4.99 -9.60 -1.36
N LEU A 198 4.95 -10.14 -0.14
CA LEU A 198 4.66 -11.55 0.13
C LEU A 198 3.18 -11.68 0.48
N HIS A 199 2.47 -12.59 -0.18
CA HIS A 199 1.04 -12.81 -0.01
C HIS A 199 0.80 -14.13 0.71
N VAL A 200 0.12 -14.08 1.85
CA VAL A 200 -0.24 -15.24 2.65
C VAL A 200 -1.74 -15.24 2.95
N SER A 201 -2.27 -16.37 3.40
CA SER A 201 -3.65 -16.43 3.86
C SER A 201 -3.85 -15.61 5.14
N LEU A 202 -5.05 -15.08 5.36
CA LEU A 202 -5.41 -14.46 6.64
C LEU A 202 -5.20 -15.42 7.82
N ALA A 203 -5.55 -16.69 7.64
CA ALA A 203 -5.31 -17.74 8.63
C ALA A 203 -3.81 -17.94 8.91
N GLY A 204 -2.94 -17.76 7.89
CA GLY A 204 -1.50 -17.79 8.04
C GLY A 204 -0.98 -16.66 8.94
N ILE A 205 -1.50 -15.45 8.76
CA ILE A 205 -1.22 -14.32 9.68
C ILE A 205 -1.73 -14.66 11.08
N GLU A 206 -2.95 -15.14 11.24
CA GLU A 206 -3.47 -15.48 12.57
C GLU A 206 -2.64 -16.59 13.25
N ALA A 207 -2.26 -17.64 12.51
CA ALA A 207 -1.53 -18.79 13.04
C ALA A 207 -0.16 -18.45 13.62
N ILE A 208 0.52 -17.43 13.08
CA ILE A 208 1.77 -16.92 13.66
C ILE A 208 1.53 -16.05 14.91
N HIS A 209 0.32 -15.53 15.10
CA HIS A 209 -0.09 -14.71 16.25
C HIS A 209 -0.82 -15.50 17.37
N ILE A 210 -1.26 -16.75 17.15
CA ILE A 210 -1.99 -17.56 18.15
C ILE A 210 -1.16 -17.80 19.44
N ASP A 211 0.16 -18.00 19.32
CA ASP A 211 1.02 -18.21 20.51
C ASP A 211 1.26 -16.90 21.29
N TRP A 212 1.04 -15.74 20.66
CA TRP A 212 1.17 -14.43 21.30
C TRP A 212 -0.03 -14.06 22.18
N GLN A 213 -1.27 -14.43 21.79
CA GLN A 213 -2.46 -14.12 22.60
C GLN A 213 -2.40 -14.73 24.01
N LYS A 214 -1.71 -15.86 24.19
CA LYS A 214 -1.46 -16.45 25.51
C LYS A 214 -0.49 -15.64 26.38
N VAL A 215 0.38 -14.82 25.77
CA VAL A 215 1.37 -13.99 26.48
C VAL A 215 0.78 -12.62 26.84
N CYS A 216 -0.13 -12.09 26.02
CA CYS A 216 -0.72 -10.76 26.23
C CYS A 216 -2.03 -10.75 27.06
N SER A 217 -2.60 -11.91 27.40
CA SER A 217 -3.75 -12.02 28.31
C SER A 217 -3.43 -11.78 29.80
N ALA A 218 -2.26 -11.20 30.11
CA ALA A 218 -1.85 -10.82 31.46
C ALA A 218 -2.09 -9.34 31.80
N GLN A 219 -2.67 -8.53 30.90
CA GLN A 219 -3.13 -7.17 31.22
C GLN A 219 -4.20 -6.72 30.23
N VAL A 220 -5.40 -6.51 30.78
CA VAL A 220 -6.62 -6.00 30.13
C VAL A 220 -6.42 -4.58 29.60
#